data_AF-A0A0C6DUJ7-F1
#
_entry.id   AF-A0A0C6DUJ7-F1
#
_cell.length_a   1.000
_cell.length_b   1.000
_cell.length_c   1.000
_cell.angle_alpha   90.00
_cell.angle_beta   90.00
_cell.angle_gamma   90.00
#
_symmetry.space_group_name_H-M   'P 1'
#
loop_
_entity.id
_entity.type
_entity.pdbx_description
1 polymer ?
#
loop_
_entity_poly.entity_id
_entity_poly.type
_entity_poly.pdbx_seq_one_letter_code
_entity_poly.pdbx_strand_id
1 'polypeptide(L)'
;VYKLVGENENLYLKMTDSRYKGTTYDVEREKDMMLWLEGKLPVPKVLHFERHDGWSNLLMSEADGVLCSEEYEDEQSPEKIIELYAECIRLFHSIDISDC
;
A
#
# COMPACT_ATOMS: atom_id res chain seq x y z
N VAL A 1 -4.38 3.63 -11.31
CA VAL A 1 -4.92 2.85 -10.18
C VAL A 1 -6.43 2.86 -10.31
N TYR A 2 -7.08 1.71 -10.17
CA TYR A 2 -8.53 1.56 -10.27
C TYR A 2 -9.06 0.98 -8.94
N LYS A 3 -10.20 1.50 -8.47
CA LYS A 3 -10.95 0.92 -7.34
C LYS A 3 -12.06 0.04 -7.90
N LEU A 4 -12.13 -1.20 -7.43
CA LEU A 4 -13.19 -2.16 -7.74
C LEU A 4 -14.09 -2.25 -6.51
N VAL A 5 -15.35 -1.84 -6.65
CA VAL A 5 -16.32 -1.84 -5.55
C VAL A 5 -17.16 -3.10 -5.63
N GLY A 6 -16.94 -4.02 -4.69
CA GLY A 6 -17.75 -5.22 -4.53
C GLY A 6 -18.86 -5.05 -3.50
N GLU A 7 -19.72 -6.06 -3.38
CA GLU A 7 -20.79 -6.06 -2.36
C GLU A 7 -20.24 -6.17 -0.93
N ASN A 8 -19.14 -6.92 -0.75
CA ASN A 8 -18.58 -7.22 0.57
C ASN A 8 -17.22 -6.55 0.83
N GLU A 9 -16.48 -6.21 -0.23
CA GLU A 9 -15.13 -5.67 -0.12
C GLU A 9 -14.81 -4.77 -1.31
N ASN A 10 -13.89 -3.82 -1.09
CA ASN A 10 -13.27 -3.06 -2.16
C ASN A 10 -11.89 -3.62 -2.45
N LEU A 11 -11.53 -3.64 -3.73
CA LEU A 11 -10.21 -4.02 -4.20
C LEU A 11 -9.57 -2.89 -5.00
N TYR A 12 -8.26 -2.94 -5.15
CA TYR A 12 -7.50 -1.99 -5.96
C TYR A 12 -6.68 -2.72 -7.01
N LEU A 13 -6.84 -2.29 -8.27
CA LEU A 13 -6.03 -2.75 -9.41
C LEU A 13 -5.04 -1.66 -9.81
N LYS A 14 -3.75 -1.98 -9.76
CA LYS A 14 -2.67 -1.16 -10.30
C LYS A 14 -2.11 -1.82 -11.55
N MET A 15 -1.86 -1.03 -12.57
CA MET A 15 -1.35 -1.50 -13.86
C MET A 15 -0.21 -0.60 -14.29
N THR A 16 0.87 -1.19 -14.78
CA THR A 16 2.04 -0.45 -15.26
C THR A 16 2.53 -1.05 -16.55
N ASP A 17 2.86 -0.17 -17.50
CA ASP A 17 3.44 -0.55 -18.78
C ASP A 17 4.86 -1.08 -18.56
N SER A 18 5.23 -2.15 -19.28
CA SER A 18 6.54 -2.79 -19.21
C SER A 18 7.73 -1.84 -19.42
N ARG A 19 7.53 -0.68 -20.06
CA ARG A 19 8.54 0.38 -20.18
C ARG A 19 8.98 0.94 -18.83
N TYR A 20 8.17 0.81 -17.79
CA TYR A 20 8.48 1.24 -16.43
C TYR A 20 9.13 0.15 -15.57
N LYS A 21 9.40 -1.03 -16.14
CA LYS A 21 10.02 -2.14 -15.42
C LYS A 21 11.34 -1.72 -14.76
N GLY A 22 11.50 -2.06 -13.48
CA GLY A 22 12.69 -1.71 -12.69
C GLY A 22 12.75 -0.26 -12.21
N THR A 23 11.74 0.57 -12.50
CA THR A 23 11.62 1.91 -11.92
C THR A 23 10.80 1.89 -10.63
N THR A 24 10.68 3.03 -9.96
CA THR A 24 9.75 3.21 -8.82
C THR A 24 8.28 3.09 -9.21
N TYR A 25 7.96 3.16 -10.52
CA TYR A 25 6.61 2.99 -11.02
C TYR A 25 6.28 1.55 -11.36
N ASP A 26 7.17 0.58 -11.15
CA ASP A 26 6.89 -0.83 -11.42
C ASP A 26 6.04 -1.43 -10.30
N VAL A 27 4.81 -1.86 -10.61
CA VAL A 27 3.93 -2.48 -9.60
C VAL A 27 4.42 -3.85 -9.16
N GLU A 28 5.34 -4.48 -9.90
CA GLU A 28 5.98 -5.70 -9.41
C GLU A 28 6.85 -5.43 -8.18
N ARG A 29 7.59 -4.32 -8.21
CA ARG A 29 8.38 -3.87 -7.06
C ARG A 29 7.47 -3.58 -5.87
N GLU A 30 6.32 -2.95 -6.11
CA GLU A 30 5.33 -2.69 -5.06
C GLU A 30 4.77 -4.01 -4.48
N LYS A 31 4.46 -4.98 -5.33
CA LYS A 31 4.04 -6.34 -4.93
C LYS A 31 5.11 -7.01 -4.05
N ASP A 32 6.38 -6.97 -4.45
CA ASP A 32 7.48 -7.56 -3.66
C ASP A 32 7.61 -6.89 -2.28
N MET A 33 7.50 -5.55 -2.23
CA MET A 33 7.52 -4.81 -0.96
C MET A 33 6.35 -5.17 -0.05
N MET A 34 5.13 -5.27 -0.58
CA MET A 34 3.96 -5.65 0.22
C MET A 34 4.06 -7.07 0.74
N LEU A 35 4.53 -8.02 -0.08
CA LEU A 35 4.75 -9.40 0.36
C LEU A 35 5.81 -9.49 1.47
N TRP A 36 6.88 -8.69 1.39
CA TRP A 36 7.90 -8.66 2.44
C TRP A 36 7.41 -8.00 3.74
N LEU A 37 6.55 -6.98 3.62
CA LEU A 37 5.95 -6.27 4.76
C LEU A 37 4.75 -7.01 5.37
N GLU A 38 4.21 -8.04 4.72
CA GLU A 38 3.06 -8.80 5.22
C GLU A 38 3.39 -9.45 6.57
N GLY A 39 2.56 -9.18 7.58
CA GLY A 39 2.79 -9.60 8.97
C GLY A 39 3.77 -8.72 9.76
N LYS A 40 4.48 -7.78 9.10
CA LYS A 40 5.35 -6.78 9.74
C LYS A 40 4.65 -5.44 9.92
N LEU A 41 3.80 -5.05 8.95
CA LEU A 41 2.99 -3.83 8.97
C LEU A 41 1.57 -4.09 8.44
N PRO A 42 0.59 -3.22 8.75
CA PRO A 42 -0.74 -3.26 8.14
C PRO A 42 -0.67 -2.76 6.69
N VAL A 43 -0.19 -3.62 5.78
CA VAL A 43 -0.19 -3.38 4.34
C VAL A 43 -1.37 -4.08 3.66
N PRO A 44 -1.85 -3.59 2.49
CA PRO A 44 -2.80 -4.33 1.68
C PRO A 44 -2.33 -5.75 1.36
N LYS A 45 -3.26 -6.70 1.30
CA LYS A 45 -2.97 -8.06 0.89
C LYS A 45 -2.84 -8.13 -0.62
N VAL A 46 -1.76 -8.73 -1.12
CA VAL A 46 -1.61 -9.05 -2.55
C VAL A 46 -2.53 -10.22 -2.87
N LEU A 47 -3.56 -9.98 -3.67
CA LEU A 47 -4.55 -11.01 -4.05
C LEU A 47 -4.16 -11.71 -5.35
N HIS A 48 -3.63 -10.95 -6.31
CA HIS A 48 -3.14 -11.49 -7.58
C HIS A 48 -2.09 -10.57 -8.18
N PHE A 49 -1.13 -11.17 -8.88
CA PHE A 49 -0.19 -10.45 -9.72
C PHE A 49 0.03 -11.21 -11.02
N GLU A 50 -0.02 -10.50 -12.13
CA GLU A 50 0.28 -11.08 -13.44
C GLU A 50 0.96 -10.10 -14.37
N ARG A 51 1.67 -10.65 -15.35
CA ARG A 51 2.15 -9.89 -16.50
C ARG A 51 1.42 -10.38 -17.74
N HIS A 52 0.77 -9.47 -18.45
CA HIS A 52 -0.02 -9.78 -19.63
C HIS A 52 0.06 -8.65 -20.65
N ASP A 53 0.29 -8.98 -21.93
CA ASP A 53 0.35 -8.03 -23.06
C ASP A 53 1.20 -6.77 -22.83
N GLY A 54 2.37 -6.93 -22.20
CA GLY A 54 3.28 -5.82 -21.92
C GLY A 54 2.88 -4.95 -20.72
N TRP A 55 1.95 -5.42 -19.89
CA TRP A 55 1.55 -4.78 -18.64
C TRP A 55 1.89 -5.68 -17.44
N SER A 56 2.28 -5.07 -16.34
CA SER A 56 2.28 -5.69 -15.00
C SER A 56 1.02 -5.22 -14.27
N ASN A 57 0.24 -6.17 -13.75
CA ASN A 57 -1.03 -5.96 -13.09
C ASN A 57 -0.96 -6.49 -11.66
N LEU A 58 -1.37 -5.66 -10.69
CA LEU A 58 -1.38 -5.97 -9.27
C LEU A 58 -2.79 -5.72 -8.72
N LEU A 59 -3.44 -6.79 -8.27
CA LEU A 59 -4.70 -6.75 -7.56
C LEU A 59 -4.44 -6.94 -6.05
N MET A 60 -4.99 -6.04 -5.24
CA MET A 60 -4.80 -6.05 -3.79
C MET A 60 -6.08 -5.64 -3.05
N SER A 61 -6.15 -5.96 -1.75
CA SER A 61 -7.23 -5.51 -0.88
C SER A 61 -7.23 -3.99 -0.70
N GLU A 62 -8.34 -3.44 -0.23
CA GLU A 62 -8.33 -2.10 0.39
C GLU A 62 -7.45 -2.11 1.66
N ALA A 63 -6.81 -0.97 1.94
CA ALA A 63 -6.13 -0.76 3.21
C ALA A 63 -7.19 -0.38 4.25
N ASP A 64 -7.12 -0.99 5.42
CA ASP A 64 -8.02 -0.65 6.53
C ASP A 64 -7.66 0.73 7.11
N GLY A 65 -8.68 1.54 7.41
CA GLY A 65 -8.54 2.84 8.06
C GLY A 65 -8.99 4.01 7.19
N VAL A 66 -8.69 5.22 7.68
CA VAL A 66 -9.01 6.50 7.03
C VAL A 66 -7.72 7.24 6.71
N LEU A 67 -7.76 8.11 5.71
CA LEU A 67 -6.61 8.95 5.40
C LEU A 67 -6.37 9.94 6.54
N CYS A 68 -5.12 10.15 6.96
CA CYS A 68 -4.81 11.13 8.00
C CYS A 68 -5.26 12.56 7.65
N SER A 69 -5.40 12.88 6.35
CA SER A 69 -5.97 14.16 5.92
C SER A 69 -7.46 14.28 6.26
N GLU A 70 -8.22 13.20 6.14
CA GLU A 70 -9.64 13.16 6.50
C GLU A 70 -9.80 13.28 8.02
N GLU A 71 -8.98 12.56 8.79
CA GLU A 71 -8.91 12.69 10.25
C GLU A 71 -8.59 14.12 10.70
N TYR A 72 -7.67 14.80 9.99
CA TYR A 72 -7.34 16.19 10.26
C TYR A 72 -8.48 17.14 9.89
N GLU A 73 -9.20 16.88 8.81
CA GLU A 73 -10.35 17.70 8.41
C GLU A 73 -11.45 17.67 9.48
N ASP A 74 -11.69 16.50 10.09
CA ASP A 74 -12.70 16.30 11.14
C ASP A 74 -12.29 16.90 12.48
N GLU A 75 -11.07 16.63 12.96
CA GLU A 75 -10.65 17.03 14.31
C GLU A 75 -9.85 18.35 14.36
N GLN A 76 -9.26 18.76 13.25
CA GLN A 76 -8.43 19.98 13.12
C GLN A 76 -7.35 20.08 14.20
N SER A 77 -6.79 18.94 14.64
CA SER A 77 -5.70 18.87 15.63
C SER A 77 -4.38 18.48 14.97
N PRO A 78 -3.46 19.43 14.74
CA PRO A 78 -2.11 19.13 14.26
C PRO A 78 -1.34 18.22 15.22
N GLU A 79 -1.54 18.36 16.53
CA GLU A 79 -0.84 17.59 17.56
C GLU A 79 -1.13 16.09 17.43
N LYS A 80 -2.41 15.72 17.28
CA LYS A 80 -2.81 14.32 17.07
C LYS A 80 -2.19 13.73 15.81
N ILE A 81 -2.20 14.49 14.71
CA ILE A 81 -1.61 14.03 13.44
C ILE A 81 -0.10 13.83 13.57
N ILE A 82 0.60 14.74 14.27
CA ILE A 82 2.03 14.61 14.54
C ILE A 82 2.31 13.39 15.41
N GLU A 83 1.50 13.13 16.44
CA GLU A 83 1.62 11.94 17.28
C GLU A 83 1.46 10.65 16.46
N LEU A 84 0.42 10.56 15.63
CA LEU A 84 0.19 9.42 14.73
C LEU A 84 1.35 9.20 13.76
N TYR A 85 1.85 10.25 13.10
CA TYR A 85 3.02 10.12 12.22
C TYR A 85 4.27 9.67 12.98
N ALA A 86 4.51 10.21 14.17
CA ALA A 86 5.64 9.83 14.99
C ALA A 86 5.56 8.36 15.42
N GLU A 87 4.36 7.85 15.74
CA GLU A 87 4.10 6.43 16.00
C GLU A 87 4.36 5.56 14.78
N CYS A 88 3.82 5.92 13.62
CA CYS A 88 4.04 5.20 12.36
C CYS A 88 5.52 5.11 12.00
N ILE A 89 6.29 6.19 12.16
CA ILE A 89 7.74 6.20 11.90
C ILE A 89 8.47 5.28 12.87
N ARG A 90 8.11 5.29 14.17
CA ARG A 90 8.70 4.39 15.17
C ARG A 90 8.40 2.92 14.84
N LEU A 91 7.15 2.61 14.47
CA LEU A 91 6.75 1.27 14.05
C LEU A 91 7.55 0.82 12.83
N PHE A 92 7.65 1.67 11.80
CA PHE A 92 8.41 1.37 10.59
C PHE A 92 9.90 1.12 10.88
N HIS A 93 10.53 1.94 11.74
CA HIS A 93 11.93 1.77 12.13
C HIS A 93 12.18 0.55 13.04
N SER A 94 11.15 -0.01 13.67
CA SER A 94 11.29 -1.20 14.53
C SER A 94 11.29 -2.53 13.76
N ILE A 95 11.04 -2.50 12.45
CA ILE A 95 11.01 -3.69 11.61
C ILE A 95 12.42 -4.28 11.53
N ASP A 96 12.55 -5.58 11.80
CA ASP A 96 13.78 -6.31 11.52
C ASP A 96 13.99 -6.43 10.01
N ILE A 97 15.16 -5.96 9.56
CA ILE A 97 15.58 -5.93 8.16
C ILE A 97 16.63 -6.99 7.84
N SER A 98 16.91 -7.91 8.77
CA SER A 98 17.93 -8.95 8.59
C SER A 98 17.65 -9.89 7.41
N ASP A 99 16.40 -9.99 6.98
CA ASP A 99 15.89 -10.81 5.88
C ASP A 99 15.43 -10.01 4.63
N CYS A 100 15.86 -8.74 4.52
CA CYS A 100 15.50 -7.85 3.41
C CYS A 100 16.27 -8.10 2.12
#